data_AF-A0A9E4C155-F1
#
_entry.id   AF-A0A9E4C155-F1
#
_cell.length_a   1.000
_cell.length_b   1.000
_cell.length_c   1.000
_cell.angle_alpha   90.00
_cell.angle_beta   90.00
_cell.angle_gamma   90.00
#
_symmetry.space_group_name_H-M   'P 1'
#
loop_
_entity.id
_entity.type
_entity.pdbx_description
1 polymer ?
#
loop_
_entity_poly.entity_id
_entity_poly.type
_entity_poly.pdbx_seq_one_letter_code
_entity_poly.pdbx_strand_id
1 'polypeptide(L)'
;MRTAPLVLLLACCLAISACVYFNTFYNAKKSFREAEKERRKHEETYADWALDRAGPELQRQRSPQADQLYDKAVRKASKVLDEYKESDLVDDAMFLIGQAYYWRG
;
A
#
# COMPACT_ATOMS: atom_id res chain seq x y z
N MET A 1 -28.21 35.79 -7.81
CA MET A 1 -28.20 34.63 -8.76
C MET A 1 -26.84 34.35 -9.39
N ARG A 2 -25.90 35.31 -9.49
CA ARG A 2 -24.57 35.08 -10.11
C ARG A 2 -23.54 34.34 -9.24
N THR A 3 -23.77 34.27 -7.92
CA THR A 3 -22.88 33.59 -6.96
C THR A 3 -23.17 32.11 -6.81
N ALA A 4 -24.41 31.67 -7.08
CA ALA A 4 -24.81 30.26 -7.05
C ALA A 4 -23.96 29.34 -7.95
N PRO A 5 -23.65 29.67 -9.22
CA PRO A 5 -22.77 28.84 -10.03
C PRO A 5 -21.33 28.79 -9.49
N LEU A 6 -20.83 29.88 -8.91
CA LEU A 6 -19.51 29.92 -8.27
C LEU A 6 -19.44 29.03 -7.01
N VAL A 7 -20.48 29.06 -6.18
CA VAL A 7 -20.61 28.20 -4.99
C VAL A 7 -20.73 26.73 -5.40
N LEU A 8 -21.52 26.43 -6.44
CA LEU A 8 -21.68 25.07 -6.95
C LEU A 8 -20.36 24.52 -7.53
N LEU A 9 -19.62 25.35 -8.27
CA LEU A 9 -18.34 24.98 -8.87
C LEU A 9 -17.27 24.75 -7.79
N LEU A 10 -17.23 25.60 -6.75
CA LEU A 10 -16.36 25.41 -5.59
C LEU A 10 -16.68 24.12 -4.82
N ALA A 11 -17.97 23.83 -4.59
CA ALA A 11 -18.42 22.60 -3.93
C ALA A 11 -18.05 21.34 -4.73
N CYS A 12 -18.18 21.38 -6.07
CA CYS A 12 -17.74 20.28 -6.93
C CYS A 12 -16.22 20.06 -6.85
N CYS A 13 -15.40 21.12 -6.87
CA CYS A 13 -13.95 21.01 -6.74
C CYS A 13 -13.54 20.35 -5.41
N LEU A 14 -14.17 20.74 -4.30
CA LEU A 14 -13.92 20.15 -2.98
C LEU A 14 -14.30 18.66 -2.96
N ALA A 15 -15.44 18.27 -3.52
CA ALA A 15 -15.87 16.87 -3.58
C ALA A 15 -14.92 15.97 -4.40
N ILE A 16 -14.40 16.48 -5.52
CA ILE A 16 -13.44 15.73 -6.36
C ILE A 16 -12.11 15.54 -5.64
N SER A 17 -11.62 16.56 -4.94
CA SER A 17 -10.38 16.46 -4.16
C SER A 17 -10.46 15.42 -3.05
N ALA A 18 -11.59 15.37 -2.32
CA ALA A 18 -11.83 14.36 -1.30
C ALA A 18 -11.89 12.94 -1.89
N CYS A 19 -12.49 12.77 -3.07
CA CYS A 19 -12.52 11.47 -3.77
C CYS A 19 -11.12 10.96 -4.10
N VAL A 20 -10.22 11.82 -4.60
CA VAL A 20 -8.82 11.45 -4.91
C VAL A 20 -8.02 11.12 -3.64
N TYR A 21 -8.24 11.88 -2.56
CA TYR A 21 -7.61 11.68 -1.25
C TYR A 21 -7.89 10.28 -0.68
N PHE A 22 -9.16 9.93 -0.48
CA PHE A 22 -9.53 8.63 0.11
C PHE A 22 -9.13 7.45 -0.80
N ASN A 23 -9.13 7.67 -2.10
CA ASN A 23 -8.73 6.66 -3.08
C ASN A 23 -7.21 6.37 -3.01
N THR A 24 -6.38 7.31 -2.56
CA THR A 24 -4.92 7.13 -2.50
C THR A 24 -4.52 6.11 -1.44
N PHE A 25 -4.90 6.31 -0.17
CA PHE A 25 -4.56 5.37 0.89
C PHE A 25 -5.30 4.02 0.76
N TYR A 26 -6.55 4.03 0.30
CA TYR A 26 -7.28 2.80 -0.01
C TYR A 26 -6.51 1.93 -1.02
N ASN A 27 -5.99 2.54 -2.08
CA ASN A 27 -5.21 1.81 -3.07
C ASN A 27 -3.87 1.30 -2.52
N ALA A 28 -3.25 2.00 -1.56
CA ALA A 28 -2.07 1.52 -0.86
C ALA A 28 -2.38 0.23 -0.09
N LYS A 29 -3.44 0.24 0.74
CA LYS A 29 -3.95 -0.94 1.47
C LYS A 29 -4.30 -2.10 0.53
N LYS A 30 -4.92 -1.80 -0.61
CA LYS A 30 -5.25 -2.81 -1.61
C LYS A 30 -3.99 -3.49 -2.15
N SER A 31 -2.98 -2.73 -2.58
CA SER A 31 -1.72 -3.31 -3.07
C SER A 31 -0.95 -4.07 -1.99
N PHE A 32 -0.96 -3.61 -0.74
CA PHE A 32 -0.38 -4.35 0.38
C PHE A 32 -1.06 -5.71 0.61
N ARG A 33 -2.39 -5.76 0.57
CA ARG A 33 -3.15 -7.01 0.70
C ARG A 33 -2.87 -7.98 -0.44
N GLU A 34 -2.72 -7.48 -1.66
CA GLU A 34 -2.32 -8.28 -2.82
C GLU A 34 -0.91 -8.84 -2.62
N ALA A 35 0.04 -8.02 -2.14
CA ALA A 35 1.41 -8.46 -1.83
C ALA A 35 1.43 -9.59 -0.80
N GLU A 36 0.69 -9.43 0.29
CA GLU A 36 0.55 -10.42 1.35
C GLU A 36 -0.07 -11.73 0.87
N LYS A 37 -1.00 -11.68 -0.10
CA LYS A 37 -1.57 -12.87 -0.73
C LYS A 37 -0.53 -13.61 -1.56
N GLU A 38 0.25 -12.90 -2.38
CA GLU A 38 1.32 -13.51 -3.17
C GLU A 38 2.45 -14.07 -2.29
N ARG A 39 2.83 -13.34 -1.23
CA ARG A 39 3.81 -13.82 -0.24
C ARG A 39 3.36 -15.13 0.40
N ARG A 40 2.13 -15.19 0.93
CA ARG A 40 1.60 -16.42 1.55
C ARG A 40 1.54 -17.59 0.58
N LYS A 41 1.03 -17.35 -0.63
CA LYS A 41 0.98 -18.37 -1.68
C LYS A 41 2.38 -18.92 -2.02
N HIS A 42 3.37 -18.02 -2.08
CA HIS A 42 4.76 -18.40 -2.29
C HIS A 42 5.27 -19.24 -1.10
N GLU A 43 5.14 -18.75 0.12
CA GLU A 43 5.54 -19.50 1.33
C GLU A 43 4.88 -20.88 1.43
N GLU A 44 3.60 -21.02 1.07
CA GLU A 44 2.89 -22.31 1.02
C GLU A 44 3.49 -23.24 -0.05
N THR A 45 3.71 -22.73 -1.27
CA THR A 45 4.33 -23.50 -2.37
C THR A 45 5.72 -23.99 -2.00
N TYR A 46 6.40 -23.18 -1.20
CA TYR A 46 7.76 -23.39 -0.71
C TYR A 46 7.74 -23.76 0.79
N ALA A 47 6.72 -24.45 1.31
CA ALA A 47 6.76 -24.96 2.67
C ALA A 47 7.54 -26.29 2.73
N ASP A 48 7.32 -27.15 1.74
CA ASP A 48 7.88 -28.51 1.72
C ASP A 48 9.40 -28.53 1.46
N TRP A 49 9.94 -27.64 0.61
CA TRP A 49 11.40 -27.58 0.37
C TRP A 49 12.22 -27.19 1.62
N ALA A 50 11.58 -26.51 2.58
CA ALA A 50 12.25 -26.03 3.80
C ALA A 50 12.48 -27.16 4.81
N LEU A 51 11.71 -28.26 4.75
CA LEU A 51 11.90 -29.43 5.61
C LEU A 51 13.11 -30.28 5.18
N ASP A 52 13.34 -30.43 3.87
CA ASP A 52 14.34 -31.36 3.31
C ASP A 52 15.79 -30.83 3.31
N ARG A 53 16.01 -29.51 3.39
CA ARG A 53 17.35 -28.89 3.35
C ARG A 53 17.62 -27.98 4.55
N ALA A 54 17.38 -28.48 5.76
CA ALA A 54 17.77 -27.81 7.01
C ALA A 54 19.31 -27.66 7.10
N GLY A 55 19.84 -26.68 6.37
CA GLY A 55 21.20 -26.18 6.44
C GLY A 55 21.21 -24.74 6.97
N PRO A 56 22.38 -24.20 7.35
CA PRO A 56 22.51 -22.93 8.08
C PRO A 56 22.08 -21.66 7.30
N GLU A 57 21.68 -21.78 6.03
CA GLU A 57 21.29 -20.67 5.16
C GLU A 57 19.87 -20.88 4.63
N LEU A 58 18.88 -20.91 5.53
CA LEU A 58 17.47 -20.82 5.11
C LEU A 58 17.16 -19.37 4.71
N GLN A 59 17.61 -18.96 3.53
CA GLN A 59 17.22 -17.67 2.98
C GLN A 59 15.71 -17.76 2.66
N ARG A 60 14.91 -16.89 3.29
CA ARG A 60 13.45 -16.82 3.02
C ARG A 60 13.27 -16.64 1.52
N GLN A 61 12.75 -17.66 0.84
CA GLN A 61 12.53 -17.56 -0.59
C GLN A 61 11.45 -16.51 -0.84
N ARG A 62 11.82 -15.41 -1.50
CA ARG A 62 10.94 -14.26 -1.72
C ARG A 62 10.16 -14.42 -3.02
N SER A 63 8.94 -13.86 -3.04
CA SER A 63 8.15 -13.71 -4.26
C SER A 63 8.47 -12.36 -4.92
N PRO A 64 9.05 -12.33 -6.12
CA PRO A 64 9.24 -11.08 -6.87
C PRO A 64 7.93 -10.33 -7.12
N GLN A 65 6.82 -11.06 -7.28
CA GLN A 65 5.48 -10.50 -7.44
C GLN A 65 5.02 -9.79 -6.16
N ALA A 66 5.22 -10.42 -5.00
CA ALA A 66 4.94 -9.78 -3.72
C ALA A 66 5.81 -8.52 -3.54
N ASP A 67 7.09 -8.58 -3.86
CA ASP A 67 8.01 -7.42 -3.76
C ASP A 67 7.54 -6.23 -4.61
N GLN A 68 7.14 -6.47 -5.86
CA GLN A 68 6.58 -5.42 -6.73
C GLN A 68 5.29 -4.81 -6.18
N LEU A 69 4.43 -5.63 -5.54
CA LEU A 69 3.20 -5.17 -4.92
C LEU A 69 3.45 -4.39 -3.63
N TYR A 70 4.44 -4.79 -2.82
CA TYR A 70 4.91 -3.99 -1.68
C TYR A 70 5.45 -2.63 -2.14
N ASP A 71 6.27 -2.60 -3.19
CA ASP A 71 6.77 -1.34 -3.75
C ASP A 71 5.63 -0.43 -4.21
N LYS A 72 4.59 -1.01 -4.83
CA LYS A 72 3.38 -0.27 -5.22
C LYS A 72 2.62 0.26 -4.01
N ALA A 73 2.53 -0.52 -2.94
CA ALA A 73 1.90 -0.11 -1.69
C ALA A 73 2.67 1.06 -1.05
N VAL A 74 4.01 0.97 -0.96
CA VAL A 74 4.88 2.04 -0.48
C VAL A 74 4.68 3.31 -1.30
N ARG A 75 4.80 3.26 -2.64
CA ARG A 75 4.64 4.45 -3.48
C ARG A 75 3.30 5.17 -3.27
N LYS A 76 2.22 4.43 -3.02
CA LYS A 76 0.89 5.00 -2.80
C LYS A 76 0.73 5.55 -1.38
N ALA A 77 1.27 4.88 -0.37
CA ALA A 77 1.27 5.38 1.00
C ALA A 77 2.17 6.62 1.14
N SER A 78 3.32 6.67 0.46
CA SER A 78 4.21 7.85 0.45
C SER A 78 3.50 9.10 -0.06
N LYS A 79 2.58 8.97 -1.03
CA LYS A 79 1.75 10.12 -1.46
C LYS A 79 0.90 10.71 -0.33
N VAL A 80 0.46 9.89 0.62
CA VAL A 80 -0.24 10.40 1.81
C VAL A 80 0.69 11.29 2.64
N LEU A 81 1.93 10.86 2.80
CA LEU A 81 2.94 11.62 3.54
C LEU A 81 3.38 12.89 2.80
N ASP A 82 3.38 12.86 1.47
CA ASP A 82 3.84 13.98 0.64
C ASP A 82 2.74 15.04 0.42
N GLU A 83 1.53 14.59 0.07
CA GLU A 83 0.43 15.46 -0.37
C GLU A 83 -0.57 15.75 0.77
N TYR A 84 -0.62 14.92 1.81
CA TYR A 84 -1.67 14.93 2.83
C TYR A 84 -1.13 14.89 4.27
N LYS A 85 -0.17 15.77 4.57
CA LYS A 85 0.60 15.79 5.83
C LYS A 85 -0.19 15.99 7.11
N GLU A 86 -1.39 16.57 7.03
CA GLU A 86 -2.27 16.80 8.18
C GLU A 86 -3.41 15.77 8.26
N SER A 87 -3.33 14.72 7.43
CA SER A 87 -4.29 13.62 7.41
C SER A 87 -4.21 12.73 8.63
N ASP A 88 -5.36 12.30 9.15
CA ASP A 88 -5.46 11.20 10.13
C ASP A 88 -4.88 9.86 9.62
N LEU A 89 -4.56 9.76 8.32
CA LEU A 89 -3.99 8.58 7.68
C LEU A 89 -2.46 8.60 7.63
N VAL A 90 -1.79 9.64 8.14
CA VAL A 90 -0.32 9.73 8.12
C VAL A 90 0.31 8.57 8.87
N ASP A 91 -0.14 8.31 10.11
CA ASP A 91 0.40 7.23 10.94
C ASP A 91 0.16 5.84 10.31
N ASP A 92 -1.05 5.64 9.79
CA ASP A 92 -1.48 4.46 9.05
C ASP A 92 -0.61 4.22 7.79
N ALA A 93 -0.30 5.30 7.04
CA ALA A 93 0.54 5.25 5.87
C ALA A 93 2.00 4.93 6.23
N MET A 94 2.54 5.55 7.28
CA MET A 94 3.88 5.24 7.79
C MET A 94 3.99 3.79 8.24
N PHE A 95 2.99 3.28 8.98
CA PHE A 95 2.97 1.91 9.44
C PHE A 95 2.93 0.92 8.26
N LEU A 96 2.06 1.16 7.27
CA LEU A 96 1.97 0.32 6.07
C LEU A 96 3.28 0.31 5.27
N ILE A 97 3.97 1.44 5.16
CA ILE A 97 5.30 1.52 4.53
C ILE A 97 6.31 0.66 5.29
N GLY A 98 6.34 0.77 6.62
CA GLY A 98 7.22 -0.05 7.47
C GLY A 98 6.98 -1.54 7.29
N GLN A 99 5.71 -1.97 7.30
CA GLN A 99 5.35 -3.37 7.05
C GLN A 99 5.77 -3.84 5.66
N ALA A 100 5.57 -3.01 4.63
CA ALA A 100 5.95 -3.34 3.27
C ALA A 100 7.47 -3.50 3.12
N TYR A 101 8.26 -2.61 3.72
CA TYR A 101 9.72 -2.74 3.73
C TYR A 101 10.19 -3.95 4.52
N TYR A 102 9.56 -4.28 5.65
CA TYR A 102 9.89 -5.47 6.43
C TYR A 102 9.70 -6.76 5.62
N TRP A 103 8.61 -6.88 4.88
CA TRP A 103 8.34 -8.11 4.11
C TRP A 103 9.11 -8.18 2.79
N ARG A 104 9.41 -7.04 2.17
CA ARG A 104 10.21 -6.94 0.95
C ARG A 104 11.71 -7.16 1.20
N GLY A 105 12.22 -6.75 2.37
CA GLY A 105 13.63 -6.88 2.78
C GLY A 105 14.00 -8.31 3.11
#